data_AF-A0A3Q0IYM7-F1
#
_entry.id   AF-A0A3Q0IYM7-F1
#
_cell.length_a   1.000
_cell.length_b   1.000
_cell.length_c   1.000
_cell.angle_alpha   90.00
_cell.angle_beta   90.00
_cell.angle_gamma   90.00
#
_symmetry.space_group_name_H-M   'P 1'
#
loop_
_entity.id
_entity.type
_entity.pdbx_description
1 polymer ?
#
loop_
_entity_poly.entity_id
_entity_poly.type
_entity_poly.pdbx_seq_one_letter_code
_entity_poly.pdbx_strand_id
1 'polypeptide(L)'
;MERHLHILHNLDEAFHSNPRFETMYTGFETAKVCYLPLTSFVLKPLQRLLHYHQILEKLLDYYNKDHLDYEDCFIAHQKLTHLVPAVTNLLRKSENLIQLCELDRDLSGSDLRLSTDRSLVRIGCLAKFSQRRGYQQRMFLLYSDLLIYGIRAGAGFKIHAQLPLQHLSLEERADNPLQYSFILYCAQRVITVAAASQEDKDRWLDDLTRTIQSCKQKSDSQDDQLKYFSLKSTNSMDDMMDKSSELDTSRVHTLSPQRSNTTLHVCWHRNTSVSLEDSLTCSQNQLSGYLLRKFKNSNGWQKLFLVFTNFCLFFYKTFQVS
;
A
#
# COMPACT_ATOMS: atom_id res chain seq x y z
N MET A 1 19.21 -14.08 -4.68
CA MET A 1 18.07 -13.21 -5.03
C MET A 1 16.85 -14.00 -5.49
N GLU A 2 17.01 -15.01 -6.34
CA GLU A 2 15.92 -15.77 -6.97
C GLU A 2 14.90 -16.42 -6.02
N ARG A 3 15.31 -16.78 -4.79
CA ARG A 3 14.41 -17.42 -3.81
C ARG A 3 13.55 -16.45 -3.01
N HIS A 4 13.78 -15.14 -3.10
CA HIS A 4 13.12 -14.17 -2.23
C HIS A 4 11.60 -14.11 -2.46
N LEU A 5 11.16 -14.01 -3.72
CA LEU A 5 9.73 -14.03 -4.05
C LEU A 5 9.09 -15.37 -3.69
N HIS A 6 9.80 -16.47 -3.91
CA HIS A 6 9.32 -17.81 -3.53
C HIS A 6 9.07 -17.93 -2.02
N ILE A 7 9.93 -17.34 -1.18
CA ILE A 7 9.70 -17.28 0.28
C ILE A 7 8.42 -16.53 0.60
N LEU A 8 8.18 -15.37 -0.03
CA LEU A 8 6.96 -14.59 0.21
C LEU A 8 5.70 -15.35 -0.22
N HIS A 9 5.72 -16.00 -1.39
CA HIS A 9 4.62 -16.85 -1.83
C HIS A 9 4.36 -18.02 -0.88
N ASN A 10 5.41 -18.72 -0.43
CA ASN A 10 5.25 -19.83 0.49
C ASN A 10 4.74 -19.37 1.86
N LEU A 11 5.14 -18.18 2.33
CA LEU A 11 4.61 -17.59 3.56
C LEU A 11 3.11 -17.30 3.44
N ASP A 12 2.69 -16.71 2.31
CA ASP A 12 1.29 -16.41 2.03
C ASP A 12 0.45 -17.69 1.86
N GLU A 13 0.95 -18.67 1.11
CA GLU A 13 0.29 -19.97 0.92
C GLU A 13 0.17 -20.71 2.26
N ALA A 14 1.24 -20.75 3.07
CA ALA A 14 1.21 -21.38 4.38
C ALA A 14 0.25 -20.66 5.34
N PHE A 15 0.15 -19.32 5.25
CA PHE A 15 -0.79 -18.52 6.03
C PHE A 15 -2.24 -18.94 5.76
N HIS A 16 -2.62 -19.13 4.49
CA HIS A 16 -3.98 -19.49 4.11
C HIS A 16 -4.30 -20.99 4.22
N SER A 17 -3.31 -21.86 4.02
CA SER A 17 -3.52 -23.33 4.00
C SER A 17 -3.42 -23.98 5.38
N ASN A 18 -2.73 -23.36 6.35
CA ASN A 18 -2.45 -23.96 7.64
C ASN A 18 -2.92 -23.06 8.81
N PRO A 19 -4.08 -23.37 9.43
CA PRO A 19 -4.63 -22.57 10.54
C PRO A 19 -3.72 -22.46 11.76
N ARG A 20 -2.88 -23.47 12.01
CA ARG A 20 -1.91 -23.43 13.11
C ARG A 20 -0.79 -22.42 12.81
N PHE A 21 -0.35 -22.36 11.55
CA PHE A 21 0.62 -21.37 11.11
C PHE A 21 0.02 -19.97 11.12
N GLU A 22 -1.23 -19.79 10.65
CA GLU A 22 -1.97 -18.53 10.74
C GLU A 22 -2.02 -18.00 12.19
N THR A 23 -2.39 -18.86 13.14
CA THR A 23 -2.46 -18.51 14.57
C THR A 23 -1.08 -18.15 15.14
N MET A 24 -0.03 -18.90 14.78
CA MET A 24 1.34 -18.59 15.18
C MET A 24 1.82 -17.27 14.58
N TYR A 25 1.56 -17.04 13.29
CA TYR A 25 1.97 -15.87 12.54
C TYR A 25 1.34 -14.61 13.13
N THR A 26 0.01 -14.61 13.26
CA THR A 26 -0.74 -13.50 13.86
C THR A 26 -0.36 -13.27 15.31
N GLY A 27 -0.14 -14.34 16.08
CA GLY A 27 0.37 -14.28 17.45
C GLY A 27 1.76 -13.64 17.53
N PHE A 28 2.68 -13.99 16.62
CA PHE A 28 4.02 -13.40 16.58
C PHE A 28 3.98 -11.90 16.25
N GLU A 29 3.13 -11.48 15.32
CA GLU A 29 3.00 -10.05 15.00
C GLU A 29 2.61 -9.24 16.23
N THR A 30 1.80 -9.77 17.15
CA THR A 30 1.44 -9.11 18.43
C THR A 30 2.62 -8.80 19.37
N ALA A 31 3.78 -9.43 19.16
CA ALA A 31 4.94 -9.21 20.00
C ALA A 31 5.56 -7.83 19.74
N LYS A 32 6.04 -7.15 20.79
CA LYS A 32 6.66 -5.81 20.69
C LYS A 32 7.90 -5.76 19.78
N VAL A 33 8.57 -6.91 19.60
CA VAL A 33 9.72 -7.04 18.70
C VAL A 33 9.29 -6.93 17.22
N CYS A 34 8.06 -7.32 16.90
CA CYS A 34 7.48 -7.23 15.57
C CYS A 34 6.76 -5.88 15.41
N TYR A 35 7.54 -4.80 15.28
CA TYR A 35 7.01 -3.44 15.15
C TYR A 35 6.55 -3.07 13.73
N LEU A 36 6.74 -3.98 12.77
CA LEU A 36 6.24 -3.94 11.39
C LEU A 36 5.57 -5.29 11.09
N PRO A 37 4.74 -5.39 10.04
CA PRO A 37 4.28 -6.70 9.55
C PRO A 37 5.45 -7.64 9.29
N LEU A 38 5.29 -8.93 9.58
CA LEU A 38 6.41 -9.90 9.50
C LEU A 38 7.03 -9.94 8.09
N THR A 39 6.17 -9.91 7.07
CA THR A 39 6.54 -9.82 5.65
C THR A 39 7.44 -8.63 5.32
N SER A 40 7.26 -7.47 5.98
CA SER A 40 8.09 -6.28 5.77
C SER A 40 9.57 -6.50 6.16
N PHE A 41 9.85 -7.40 7.12
CA PHE A 41 11.22 -7.73 7.48
C PHE A 41 11.93 -8.54 6.38
N VAL A 42 11.17 -9.32 5.59
CA VAL A 42 11.71 -10.12 4.48
C VAL A 42 12.35 -9.22 3.43
N LEU A 43 11.84 -7.99 3.22
CA LEU A 43 12.36 -7.02 2.25
C LEU A 43 13.68 -6.38 2.65
N LYS A 44 13.99 -6.32 3.95
CA LYS A 44 15.15 -5.58 4.48
C LYS A 44 16.49 -5.93 3.84
N PRO A 45 16.81 -7.21 3.51
CA PRO A 45 18.03 -7.55 2.79
C PRO A 45 18.14 -6.90 1.40
N LEU A 46 17.04 -6.79 0.65
CA LEU A 46 17.03 -6.14 -0.66
C LEU A 46 17.19 -4.63 -0.51
N GLN A 47 16.43 -4.02 0.41
CA GLN A 47 16.52 -2.60 0.73
C GLN A 47 17.94 -2.21 1.17
N ARG A 48 18.60 -3.06 1.96
CA ARG A 48 19.95 -2.80 2.47
C ARG A 48 21.01 -2.77 1.36
N LEU A 49 20.89 -3.61 0.33
CA LEU A 49 21.80 -3.57 -0.83
C LEU A 49 21.68 -2.23 -1.58
N LEU A 50 20.46 -1.74 -1.80
CA LEU A 50 20.23 -0.44 -2.43
C LEU A 50 20.76 0.70 -1.56
N HIS A 51 20.59 0.59 -0.24
CA HIS A 51 21.09 1.59 0.69
C HIS A 51 22.63 1.68 0.70
N TYR A 52 23.34 0.55 0.59
CA TYR A 52 24.80 0.57 0.44
C TYR A 52 25.23 1.27 -0.84
N HIS A 53 24.55 1.01 -1.96
CA HIS A 53 24.81 1.71 -3.21
C HIS A 53 24.65 3.23 -3.04
N GLN A 54 23.55 3.68 -2.44
CA GLN A 54 23.29 5.10 -2.21
C GLN A 54 24.29 5.77 -1.27
N ILE A 55 24.76 5.08 -0.24
CA ILE A 55 25.80 5.63 0.66
C ILE A 55 27.12 5.79 -0.10
N LEU A 56 27.53 4.78 -0.88
CA LEU A 56 28.77 4.82 -1.64
C LEU A 56 28.74 5.90 -2.72
N GLU A 57 27.60 6.07 -3.40
CA GLU A 57 27.39 7.16 -4.35
C GLU A 57 27.60 8.53 -3.69
N LYS A 58 26.98 8.77 -2.52
CA LYS A 58 27.17 10.02 -1.74
C LYS A 58 28.61 10.22 -1.26
N LEU A 59 29.33 9.15 -0.93
CA LEU A 59 30.74 9.23 -0.56
C LEU A 59 31.60 9.61 -1.76
N LEU A 60 31.33 9.05 -2.95
CA LEU A 60 32.05 9.36 -4.18
C LEU A 60 31.77 10.79 -4.68
N ASP A 61 30.57 11.32 -4.44
CA ASP A 61 30.26 12.73 -4.71
C ASP A 61 31.07 13.69 -3.83
N TYR A 62 31.43 13.25 -2.61
CA TYR A 62 32.17 14.04 -1.63
C TYR A 62 33.69 13.85 -1.72
N TYR A 63 34.15 12.64 -2.03
CA TYR A 63 35.57 12.31 -2.15
C TYR A 63 36.14 12.82 -3.46
N ASN A 64 37.22 13.60 -3.37
CA ASN A 64 38.07 13.87 -4.52
C ASN A 64 38.91 12.63 -4.86
N LYS A 65 39.50 12.61 -6.06
CA LYS A 65 40.32 11.48 -6.54
C LYS A 65 41.58 11.23 -5.71
N ASP A 66 42.04 12.23 -4.95
CA ASP A 66 43.21 12.12 -4.09
C ASP A 66 42.87 11.55 -2.69
N HIS A 67 41.59 11.33 -2.38
CA HIS A 67 41.17 10.78 -1.10
C HIS A 67 41.59 9.31 -0.98
N LEU A 68 42.15 8.93 0.19
CA LEU A 68 42.67 7.58 0.46
C LEU A 68 41.65 6.47 0.15
N ASP A 69 40.39 6.70 0.51
CA ASP A 69 39.31 5.71 0.33
C ASP A 69 38.60 5.82 -1.04
N TYR A 70 38.98 6.73 -1.93
CA TYR A 70 38.25 6.97 -3.18
C TYR A 70 38.20 5.70 -4.05
N GLU A 71 39.36 5.07 -4.27
CA GLU A 71 39.48 3.89 -5.13
C GLU A 71 38.68 2.71 -4.56
N ASP A 72 38.77 2.46 -3.26
CA ASP A 72 38.02 1.39 -2.60
C ASP A 72 36.50 1.63 -2.65
N CYS A 73 36.07 2.88 -2.42
CA CYS A 73 34.66 3.26 -2.56
C CYS A 73 34.16 3.09 -3.99
N PHE A 74 34.98 3.46 -4.98
CA PHE A 74 34.65 3.37 -6.40
C PHE A 74 34.47 1.92 -6.83
N ILE A 75 35.41 1.04 -6.46
CA ILE A 75 35.34 -0.39 -6.74
C ILE A 75 34.12 -1.02 -6.05
N ALA A 76 33.84 -0.66 -4.79
CA ALA A 76 32.69 -1.17 -4.05
C ALA A 76 31.36 -0.70 -4.69
N HIS A 77 31.28 0.57 -5.09
CA HIS A 77 30.13 1.14 -5.78
C HIS A 77 29.89 0.41 -7.11
N GLN A 78 30.91 0.27 -7.95
CA GLN A 78 30.82 -0.40 -9.26
C GLN A 78 30.31 -1.84 -9.14
N LYS A 79 30.78 -2.60 -8.14
CA LYS A 79 30.28 -3.96 -7.86
C LYS A 79 28.78 -3.99 -7.56
N LEU A 80 28.26 -3.00 -6.84
CA LEU A 80 26.84 -2.89 -6.52
C LEU A 80 26.02 -2.37 -7.70
N THR A 81 26.55 -1.44 -8.50
CA THR A 81 25.84 -0.81 -9.64
C THR A 81 25.28 -1.86 -10.60
N HIS A 82 26.02 -2.94 -10.88
CA HIS A 82 25.54 -4.02 -11.75
C HIS A 82 24.34 -4.79 -11.17
N LEU A 83 24.15 -4.79 -9.85
CA LEU A 83 23.06 -5.49 -9.17
C LEU A 83 21.81 -4.61 -9.00
N VAL A 84 21.95 -3.29 -9.01
CA VAL A 84 20.86 -2.33 -8.72
C VAL A 84 19.62 -2.57 -9.57
N PRO A 85 19.69 -2.75 -10.91
CA PRO A 85 18.49 -2.96 -11.72
C PRO A 85 17.74 -4.23 -11.33
N ALA A 86 18.46 -5.33 -11.11
CA ALA A 86 17.88 -6.62 -10.73
C ALA A 86 17.25 -6.56 -9.33
N VAL A 87 17.96 -5.96 -8.36
CA VAL A 87 17.47 -5.79 -6.98
C VAL A 87 16.26 -4.87 -6.93
N THR A 88 16.25 -3.77 -7.68
CA THR A 88 15.14 -2.81 -7.72
C THR A 88 13.88 -3.44 -8.30
N ASN A 89 14.01 -4.18 -9.41
CA ASN A 89 12.89 -4.91 -10.01
C ASN A 89 12.34 -5.99 -9.08
N LEU A 90 13.22 -6.73 -8.40
CA LEU A 90 12.82 -7.73 -7.41
C LEU A 90 12.11 -7.07 -6.22
N LEU A 91 12.67 -6.00 -5.66
CA LEU A 91 12.10 -5.25 -4.55
C LEU A 91 10.70 -4.73 -4.89
N ARG A 92 10.51 -4.15 -6.08
CA ARG A 92 9.19 -3.69 -6.55
C ARG A 92 8.16 -4.82 -6.57
N LYS A 93 8.50 -5.98 -7.14
CA LYS A 93 7.61 -7.14 -7.18
C LYS A 93 7.30 -7.67 -5.77
N SER A 94 8.30 -7.71 -4.91
CA SER A 94 8.17 -8.19 -3.54
C SER A 94 7.36 -7.24 -2.65
N GLU A 95 7.60 -5.94 -2.73
CA GLU A 95 6.81 -4.90 -2.06
C GLU A 95 5.35 -4.95 -2.51
N ASN A 96 5.11 -5.08 -3.81
CA ASN A 96 3.76 -5.25 -4.35
C ASN A 96 3.05 -6.47 -3.75
N LEU A 97 3.69 -7.65 -3.79
CA LEU A 97 3.12 -8.88 -3.24
C LEU A 97 2.78 -8.72 -1.75
N ILE A 98 3.69 -8.13 -0.97
CA ILE A 98 3.48 -7.90 0.46
C ILE A 98 2.28 -6.98 0.69
N GLN A 99 2.19 -5.86 -0.02
CA GLN A 99 1.06 -4.96 0.14
C GLN A 99 -0.26 -5.64 -0.25
N LEU A 100 -0.28 -6.47 -1.29
CA LEU A 100 -1.46 -7.24 -1.65
C LEU A 100 -1.89 -8.22 -0.56
N CYS A 101 -0.96 -9.01 -0.01
CA CYS A 101 -1.24 -9.93 1.10
C CYS A 101 -1.72 -9.18 2.35
N GLU A 102 -1.07 -8.05 2.69
CA GLU A 102 -1.43 -7.27 3.87
C GLU A 102 -2.83 -6.64 3.73
N LEU A 103 -3.18 -6.16 2.53
CA LEU A 103 -4.50 -5.63 2.20
C LEU A 103 -5.56 -6.72 2.21
N ASP A 104 -5.28 -7.91 1.68
CA ASP A 104 -6.22 -9.04 1.71
C ASP A 104 -6.64 -9.38 3.14
N ARG A 105 -5.68 -9.38 4.07
CA ARG A 105 -5.93 -9.58 5.50
C ARG A 105 -6.75 -8.43 6.14
N ASP A 106 -6.66 -7.20 5.63
CA ASP A 106 -7.40 -6.03 6.17
C ASP A 106 -8.79 -5.83 5.53
N LEU A 107 -9.05 -6.51 4.40
CA LEU A 107 -10.28 -6.40 3.61
C LEU A 107 -11.22 -7.57 3.88
N SER A 108 -12.53 -7.30 3.83
CA SER A 108 -13.58 -8.31 3.98
C SER A 108 -14.73 -8.06 3.01
N GLY A 109 -15.52 -9.09 2.71
CA GLY A 109 -16.78 -8.94 1.96
C GLY A 109 -16.71 -9.21 0.46
N SER A 110 -15.59 -9.69 -0.07
CA SER A 110 -15.52 -10.26 -1.43
C SER A 110 -14.36 -11.25 -1.55
N ASP A 111 -14.52 -12.29 -2.39
CA ASP A 111 -13.42 -13.17 -2.82
C ASP A 111 -12.47 -12.42 -3.78
N LEU A 112 -11.71 -11.46 -3.26
CA LEU A 112 -10.59 -10.85 -3.98
C LEU A 112 -9.45 -11.84 -3.97
N ARG A 113 -9.53 -12.87 -4.82
CA ARG A 113 -8.38 -13.77 -4.97
C ARG A 113 -7.20 -12.94 -5.49
N LEU A 114 -6.08 -13.00 -4.77
CA LEU A 114 -4.81 -12.45 -5.21
C LEU A 114 -4.50 -13.03 -6.60
N SER A 115 -4.55 -12.17 -7.63
CA SER A 115 -4.07 -12.53 -8.96
C SER A 115 -2.58 -12.23 -9.02
N THR A 116 -1.79 -13.15 -9.58
CA THR A 116 -0.33 -12.99 -9.73
C THR A 116 0.03 -11.78 -10.59
N ASP A 117 -0.87 -11.35 -11.46
CA ASP A 117 -0.65 -10.25 -12.40
C ASP A 117 -1.16 -8.90 -11.87
N ARG A 118 -1.76 -8.89 -10.67
CA ARG A 118 -2.27 -7.67 -10.05
C ARG A 118 -1.12 -6.88 -9.43
N SER A 119 -1.09 -5.57 -9.68
CA SER A 119 -0.24 -4.65 -8.93
C SER A 119 -1.05 -3.56 -8.25
N LEU A 120 -0.70 -3.24 -7.00
CA LEU A 120 -1.23 -2.08 -6.32
C LEU A 120 -0.65 -0.80 -6.94
N VAL A 121 -1.51 0.17 -7.20
CA VAL A 121 -1.13 1.50 -7.68
C VAL A 121 -1.23 2.50 -6.55
N ARG A 122 -2.40 2.63 -5.93
CA ARG A 122 -2.67 3.61 -4.86
C ARG A 122 -3.73 3.12 -3.88
N ILE A 123 -3.53 3.43 -2.60
CA ILE A 123 -4.55 3.37 -1.56
C ILE A 123 -4.83 4.77 -1.04
N GLY A 124 -6.05 5.05 -0.63
CA GLY A 124 -6.34 6.33 0.01
C GLY A 124 -7.81 6.60 0.21
N CYS A 125 -8.11 7.70 0.88
CA CYS A 125 -9.48 8.10 1.14
C CYS A 125 -9.98 9.15 0.15
N LEU A 126 -11.18 8.92 -0.37
CA LEU A 126 -11.95 9.92 -1.11
C LEU A 126 -13.34 10.01 -0.50
N ALA A 127 -13.95 11.18 -0.61
CA ALA A 127 -15.32 11.41 -0.20
C ALA A 127 -16.27 11.08 -1.36
N LYS A 128 -17.01 9.96 -1.27
CA LYS A 128 -18.03 9.58 -2.24
C LYS A 128 -19.31 10.36 -1.98
N PHE A 129 -19.85 11.02 -3.00
CA PHE A 129 -21.14 11.68 -2.93
C PHE A 129 -22.28 10.64 -2.91
N SER A 130 -23.24 10.84 -1.99
CA SER A 130 -24.52 10.14 -1.93
C SER A 130 -25.63 11.19 -1.86
N GLN A 131 -26.69 11.01 -2.65
CA GLN A 131 -27.84 11.91 -2.64
C GLN A 131 -28.53 11.98 -1.26
N ARG A 132 -28.52 10.86 -0.51
CA ARG A 132 -29.20 10.75 0.78
C ARG A 132 -28.39 11.25 1.96
N ARG A 133 -27.09 10.92 1.98
CA ARG A 133 -26.21 11.16 3.14
C ARG A 133 -25.12 12.20 2.87
N GLY A 134 -25.17 12.85 1.70
CA GLY A 134 -24.13 13.76 1.26
C GLY A 134 -22.81 13.02 1.02
N TYR A 135 -21.70 13.72 1.26
CA TYR A 135 -20.37 13.18 1.07
C TYR A 135 -19.99 12.24 2.21
N GLN A 136 -19.59 11.02 1.86
CA GLN A 136 -19.18 10.01 2.81
C GLN A 136 -17.78 9.53 2.50
N GLN A 137 -16.93 9.51 3.53
CA GLN A 137 -15.59 8.96 3.42
C GLN A 137 -15.65 7.47 3.04
N ARG A 138 -14.85 7.10 2.05
CA ARG A 138 -14.65 5.73 1.60
C ARG A 138 -13.16 5.49 1.38
N MET A 139 -12.72 4.27 1.70
CA MET A 139 -11.38 3.84 1.37
C MET A 139 -11.40 3.34 -0.06
N PHE A 140 -10.53 3.88 -0.91
CA PHE A 140 -10.34 3.47 -2.30
C PHE A 140 -8.99 2.77 -2.43
N LEU A 141 -8.99 1.68 -3.20
CA LEU A 141 -7.77 0.95 -3.55
C LEU A 141 -7.77 0.75 -5.06
N LEU A 142 -6.79 1.34 -5.72
CA LEU A 142 -6.55 1.23 -7.15
C LEU A 142 -5.49 0.17 -7.40
N TYR A 143 -5.90 -0.90 -8.08
CA TYR A 143 -5.04 -1.92 -8.64
C TYR A 143 -4.86 -1.71 -10.14
N SER A 144 -3.97 -2.48 -10.76
CA SER A 144 -3.69 -2.45 -12.21
C SER A 144 -4.87 -2.80 -13.11
N ASP A 145 -5.85 -3.54 -12.58
CA ASP A 145 -7.01 -4.09 -13.29
C ASP A 145 -8.35 -3.60 -12.71
N LEU A 146 -8.35 -3.14 -11.45
CA LEU A 146 -9.56 -2.91 -10.69
C LEU A 146 -9.44 -1.70 -9.75
N LEU A 147 -10.49 -0.88 -9.69
CA LEU A 147 -10.68 0.09 -8.61
C LEU A 147 -11.73 -0.45 -7.63
N ILE A 148 -11.37 -0.61 -6.36
CA ILE A 148 -12.32 -1.01 -5.32
C ILE A 148 -12.54 0.13 -4.33
N TYR A 149 -13.72 0.15 -3.71
CA TYR A 149 -13.94 0.99 -2.55
C TYR A 149 -14.75 0.31 -1.46
N GLY A 150 -14.49 0.70 -0.22
CA GLY A 150 -15.08 0.09 0.97
C GLY A 150 -15.34 1.08 2.10
N ILE A 151 -16.02 0.58 3.13
CA ILE A 151 -16.27 1.27 4.39
C ILE A 151 -15.50 0.58 5.51
N ARG A 152 -15.15 1.34 6.54
CA ARG A 152 -14.59 0.74 7.75
C ARG A 152 -15.63 -0.16 8.43
N ALA A 153 -15.23 -1.38 8.79
CA ALA A 153 -16.06 -2.34 9.50
C ALA A 153 -15.21 -2.98 10.62
N GLY A 154 -15.46 -2.58 11.87
CA GLY A 154 -14.64 -2.98 13.00
C GLY A 154 -13.18 -2.50 12.86
N ALA A 155 -12.25 -3.46 12.87
CA ALA A 155 -10.82 -3.25 12.75
C ALA A 155 -10.28 -3.39 11.31
N GLY A 156 -11.15 -3.64 10.32
CA GLY A 156 -10.79 -3.73 8.91
C GLY A 156 -11.73 -2.93 8.03
N PHE A 157 -11.76 -3.28 6.75
CA PHE A 157 -12.58 -2.61 5.74
C PHE A 157 -13.48 -3.61 5.02
N LYS A 158 -14.78 -3.33 4.97
CA LYS A 158 -15.75 -4.09 4.18
C LYS A 158 -15.86 -3.48 2.80
N ILE A 159 -15.63 -4.29 1.78
CA ILE A 159 -15.73 -3.88 0.37
C ILE A 159 -17.19 -3.66 0.02
N HIS A 160 -17.46 -2.52 -0.60
CA HIS A 160 -18.80 -2.16 -1.06
C HIS A 160 -18.96 -2.41 -2.55
N ALA A 161 -17.94 -2.08 -3.34
CA ALA A 161 -18.01 -2.25 -4.79
C ALA A 161 -16.62 -2.39 -5.41
N GLN A 162 -16.64 -3.04 -6.57
CA GLN A 162 -15.51 -3.25 -7.45
C GLN A 162 -15.86 -2.64 -8.81
N LEU A 163 -14.92 -1.89 -9.39
CA LEU A 163 -15.07 -1.16 -10.65
C LEU A 163 -13.93 -1.59 -11.60
N PRO A 164 -14.19 -2.53 -12.54
CA PRO A 164 -13.20 -2.97 -13.52
C PRO A 164 -12.69 -1.80 -14.36
N LEU A 165 -11.37 -1.64 -14.46
CA LEU A 165 -10.77 -0.49 -15.15
C LEU A 165 -11.02 -0.50 -16.65
N GLN A 166 -11.24 -1.67 -17.25
CA GLN A 166 -11.59 -1.82 -18.67
C GLN A 166 -12.81 -1.00 -19.06
N HIS A 167 -13.78 -0.87 -18.15
CA HIS A 167 -15.04 -0.14 -18.37
C HIS A 167 -15.08 1.20 -17.63
N LEU A 168 -13.97 1.63 -17.03
CA LEU A 168 -13.88 2.87 -16.27
C LEU A 168 -13.50 4.03 -17.20
N SER A 169 -14.22 5.14 -17.07
CA SER A 169 -13.84 6.45 -17.62
C SER A 169 -13.95 7.54 -16.57
N LEU A 170 -13.17 8.59 -16.77
CA LEU A 170 -13.03 9.73 -15.87
C LEU A 170 -13.62 10.97 -16.55
N GLU A 171 -14.33 11.78 -15.78
CA GLU A 171 -14.76 13.10 -16.22
C GLU A 171 -14.47 14.13 -15.11
N GLU A 172 -13.81 15.21 -15.50
CA GLU A 172 -13.68 16.39 -14.66
C GLU A 172 -14.70 17.43 -15.10
N ARG A 173 -15.51 17.87 -14.14
CA ARG A 173 -16.59 18.84 -14.37
C ARG A 173 -16.32 20.10 -13.58
N ALA A 174 -16.31 21.23 -14.28
CA ALA A 174 -16.12 22.56 -13.69
C ALA A 174 -17.37 23.02 -12.89
N ASP A 175 -18.53 22.47 -13.23
CA ASP A 175 -19.83 22.71 -12.58
C ASP A 175 -20.06 21.86 -11.33
N ASN A 176 -19.07 21.07 -10.90
CA ASN A 176 -19.22 20.28 -9.70
C ASN A 176 -19.36 21.18 -8.45
N PRO A 177 -20.35 20.92 -7.58
CA PRO A 177 -20.61 21.76 -6.41
C PRO A 177 -19.51 21.69 -5.34
N LEU A 178 -18.57 20.75 -5.44
CA LEU A 178 -17.49 20.58 -4.48
C LEU A 178 -16.12 20.79 -5.13
N GLN A 179 -15.23 21.46 -4.40
CA GLN A 179 -13.84 21.60 -4.79
C GLN A 179 -13.18 20.21 -4.81
N TYR A 180 -12.22 20.03 -5.73
CA TYR A 180 -11.42 18.82 -5.83
C TYR A 180 -12.21 17.54 -6.15
N SER A 181 -13.36 17.65 -6.82
CA SER A 181 -14.14 16.49 -7.26
C SER A 181 -13.94 16.10 -8.72
N PHE A 182 -14.24 14.84 -9.00
CA PHE A 182 -14.30 14.24 -10.34
C PHE A 182 -15.33 13.10 -10.36
N ILE A 183 -15.73 12.67 -11.55
CA ILE A 183 -16.76 11.65 -11.75
C ILE A 183 -16.14 10.41 -12.38
N LEU A 184 -16.51 9.25 -11.84
CA LEU A 184 -16.12 7.93 -12.30
C LEU A 184 -17.33 7.26 -12.95
N TYR A 185 -17.22 6.93 -14.22
CA TYR A 185 -18.22 6.18 -14.97
C TYR A 185 -17.71 4.76 -15.18
N CYS A 186 -18.45 3.76 -14.71
CA CYS A 186 -18.09 2.36 -14.84
C CYS A 186 -19.30 1.54 -15.23
N ALA A 187 -19.41 1.17 -16.52
CA ALA A 187 -20.59 0.49 -17.07
C ALA A 187 -21.90 1.22 -16.69
N GLN A 188 -22.72 0.63 -15.81
CA GLN A 188 -24.00 1.22 -15.34
C GLN A 188 -23.86 2.04 -14.04
N ARG A 189 -22.65 2.21 -13.50
CA ARG A 189 -22.41 2.93 -12.25
C ARG A 189 -21.76 4.28 -12.53
N VAL A 190 -22.31 5.32 -11.90
CA VAL A 190 -21.72 6.66 -11.90
C VAL A 190 -21.52 7.06 -10.46
N ILE A 191 -20.28 7.37 -10.08
CA ILE A 191 -19.97 7.87 -8.73
C ILE A 191 -19.19 9.17 -8.83
N THR A 192 -19.61 10.15 -8.06
CA THR A 192 -18.89 11.42 -7.88
C THR A 192 -18.06 11.30 -6.61
N VAL A 193 -16.77 11.60 -6.72
CA VAL A 193 -15.81 11.52 -5.60
C VAL A 193 -15.07 12.84 -5.46
N ALA A 194 -14.67 13.18 -4.24
CA ALA A 194 -13.86 14.35 -3.94
C ALA A 194 -12.61 13.97 -3.14
N ALA A 195 -11.47 14.55 -3.52
CA ALA A 195 -10.21 14.40 -2.80
C ALA A 195 -10.08 15.42 -1.67
N ALA A 196 -9.08 15.22 -0.80
CA ALA A 196 -8.85 16.11 0.34
C ALA A 196 -8.21 17.47 -0.06
N SER A 197 -7.50 17.51 -1.19
CA SER A 197 -6.84 18.70 -1.73
C SER A 197 -6.72 18.61 -3.25
N GLN A 198 -6.37 19.73 -3.90
CA GLN A 198 -6.10 19.73 -5.35
C GLN A 198 -4.95 18.77 -5.71
N GLU A 199 -3.85 18.81 -4.95
CA GLU A 199 -2.72 17.90 -5.17
C GLU A 199 -3.14 16.42 -5.04
N ASP A 200 -3.99 16.09 -4.06
CA ASP A 200 -4.49 14.72 -3.91
C ASP A 200 -5.40 14.32 -5.08
N LYS A 201 -6.25 15.24 -5.56
CA LYS A 201 -7.06 15.03 -6.77
C LYS A 201 -6.18 14.76 -7.98
N ASP A 202 -5.17 15.59 -8.23
CA ASP A 202 -4.29 15.47 -9.39
C ASP A 202 -3.57 14.11 -9.37
N ARG A 203 -3.03 13.72 -8.21
CA ARG A 203 -2.39 12.41 -8.02
C ARG A 203 -3.34 11.23 -8.29
N TRP A 204 -4.60 11.32 -7.86
CA TRP A 204 -5.61 10.30 -8.17
C TRP A 204 -5.95 10.25 -9.65
N LEU A 205 -6.15 11.41 -10.29
CA LEU A 205 -6.47 11.50 -11.72
C LEU A 205 -5.33 10.97 -12.59
N ASP A 206 -4.08 11.31 -12.27
CA ASP A 206 -2.91 10.85 -13.00
C ASP A 206 -2.74 9.33 -12.92
N ASP A 207 -2.88 8.76 -11.72
CA ASP A 207 -2.77 7.31 -11.54
C ASP A 207 -3.94 6.56 -12.18
N LEU A 208 -5.17 7.06 -12.05
CA LEU A 208 -6.34 6.45 -12.68
C LEU A 208 -6.21 6.50 -14.21
N THR A 209 -5.86 7.66 -14.77
CA THR A 209 -5.72 7.85 -16.22
C THR A 209 -4.65 6.92 -16.80
N ARG A 210 -3.45 6.90 -16.20
CA ARG A 210 -2.36 6.03 -16.64
C ARG A 210 -2.72 4.55 -16.54
N THR A 211 -3.37 4.15 -15.44
CA THR A 211 -3.73 2.73 -15.23
C THR A 211 -4.85 2.29 -16.17
N ILE A 212 -5.87 3.12 -16.40
CA ILE A 212 -6.96 2.83 -17.35
C ILE A 212 -6.40 2.68 -18.77
N GLN A 213 -5.53 3.58 -19.21
CA GLN A 213 -4.89 3.50 -20.53
C GLN A 213 -4.07 2.22 -20.68
N SER A 214 -3.27 1.88 -19.66
CA SER A 214 -2.46 0.66 -19.64
C SER A 214 -3.33 -0.61 -19.67
N CYS A 215 -4.49 -0.58 -19.01
CA CYS A 215 -5.44 -1.70 -19.00
C CYS A 215 -6.08 -1.91 -20.39
N LYS A 216 -6.48 -0.82 -21.06
CA LYS A 216 -7.07 -0.88 -22.41
C LYS A 216 -6.08 -1.37 -23.47
N GLN A 217 -4.82 -0.94 -23.42
CA GLN A 217 -3.78 -1.43 -24.33
C GLN A 217 -3.54 -2.94 -24.19
N LYS A 218 -3.63 -3.48 -22.97
CA LYS A 218 -3.50 -4.92 -22.73
C LYS A 218 -4.69 -5.71 -23.27
N SER A 219 -5.92 -5.19 -23.16
CA SER A 219 -7.09 -5.88 -23.72
C SER A 219 -7.06 -5.93 -25.25
N ASP A 220 -6.62 -4.86 -25.90
CA ASP A 220 -6.53 -4.81 -27.37
C ASP A 220 -5.44 -5.75 -27.92
N SER A 221 -4.47 -6.14 -27.07
CA SER A 221 -3.40 -7.08 -27.41
C SER A 221 -3.75 -8.55 -27.07
N GLN A 222 -4.82 -8.80 -26.32
CA GLN A 222 -5.22 -10.13 -25.80
C GLN A 222 -6.49 -10.69 -26.46
N ASP A 223 -6.89 -10.15 -27.62
CA ASP A 223 -8.16 -10.47 -28.28
C ASP A 223 -8.23 -11.88 -28.91
N ASP A 224 -7.47 -12.85 -28.40
CA ASP A 224 -7.48 -14.22 -28.95
C ASP A 224 -7.58 -15.37 -27.94
N GLN A 225 -7.73 -15.17 -26.61
CA GLN A 225 -7.86 -16.36 -25.74
C GLN A 225 -8.44 -16.36 -24.32
N LEU A 226 -9.13 -15.33 -23.81
CA LEU A 226 -9.73 -15.46 -22.46
C LEU A 226 -11.20 -15.05 -22.41
N LYS A 227 -12.05 -15.97 -22.87
CA LYS A 227 -13.41 -16.16 -22.35
C LYS A 227 -13.32 -16.46 -20.85
N TYR A 228 -13.43 -15.45 -19.99
CA TYR A 228 -13.61 -15.66 -18.55
C TYR A 228 -15.00 -15.21 -18.09
N PHE A 229 -15.78 -16.24 -17.78
CA PHE A 229 -16.85 -16.38 -16.79
C PHE A 229 -17.78 -15.19 -16.56
N SER A 230 -18.97 -15.35 -17.14
CA SER A 230 -20.22 -14.69 -16.77
C SER A 230 -20.39 -14.60 -15.26
N LEU A 231 -20.27 -13.40 -14.71
CA LEU A 231 -20.81 -13.05 -13.40
C LEU A 231 -22.14 -12.35 -13.63
N LYS A 232 -23.20 -12.95 -13.07
CA LYS A 232 -24.58 -12.46 -13.12
C LYS A 232 -24.63 -10.99 -12.74
N SER A 233 -25.16 -10.19 -13.67
CA SER A 233 -25.60 -8.82 -13.47
C SER A 233 -26.59 -8.76 -12.29
N THR A 234 -26.17 -8.22 -11.16
CA THR A 234 -27.11 -7.77 -10.14
C THR A 234 -27.64 -6.41 -10.55
N ASN A 235 -28.87 -6.43 -11.06
CA ASN A 235 -29.66 -5.25 -11.35
C ASN A 235 -29.80 -4.35 -10.12
N SER A 236 -29.59 -3.05 -10.37
CA SER A 236 -30.21 -1.88 -9.72
C SER A 236 -31.25 -2.17 -8.62
N MET A 237 -30.85 -1.94 -7.36
CA MET A 237 -31.67 -1.37 -6.26
C MET A 237 -30.72 -1.06 -5.08
N ASP A 238 -29.83 -0.08 -5.26
CA ASP A 238 -28.75 0.26 -4.30
C ASP A 238 -29.25 1.13 -3.11
N ASP A 239 -30.52 1.00 -2.76
CA ASP A 239 -31.21 1.94 -1.87
C ASP A 239 -32.11 1.27 -0.81
N MET A 240 -32.06 -0.06 -0.67
CA MET A 240 -32.90 -0.86 0.24
C MET A 240 -32.13 -1.81 1.19
N MET A 241 -30.81 -1.66 1.34
CA MET A 241 -30.04 -2.37 2.37
C MET A 241 -29.16 -1.41 3.19
N ASP A 242 -29.80 -0.64 4.06
CA ASP A 242 -29.12 0.16 5.10
C ASP A 242 -29.81 -0.01 6.47
N LYS A 243 -30.51 -1.13 6.68
CA LYS A 243 -31.29 -1.42 7.90
C LYS A 243 -31.16 -2.84 8.47
N SER A 244 -30.08 -3.56 8.17
CA SER A 244 -29.81 -4.86 8.82
C SER A 244 -28.31 -5.16 8.91
N SER A 245 -27.55 -4.22 9.49
CA SER A 245 -26.14 -4.45 9.85
C SER A 245 -25.95 -4.50 11.36
N GLU A 246 -26.85 -5.19 12.05
CA GLU A 246 -26.61 -5.80 13.35
C GLU A 246 -26.93 -7.28 13.17
N LEU A 247 -26.02 -8.15 13.59
CA LEU A 247 -26.03 -9.62 13.46
C LEU A 247 -25.64 -10.19 12.08
N ASP A 248 -24.34 -10.18 11.80
CA ASP A 248 -23.66 -11.32 11.15
C ASP A 248 -22.16 -11.29 11.50
N THR A 249 -21.84 -11.81 12.69
CA THR A 249 -20.49 -11.88 13.28
C THR A 249 -19.75 -13.19 12.96
N SER A 250 -20.25 -14.00 12.02
CA SER A 250 -19.81 -15.39 11.88
C SER A 250 -18.45 -15.61 11.17
N ARG A 251 -17.80 -14.56 10.64
CA ARG A 251 -16.43 -14.64 10.08
C ARG A 251 -15.60 -13.37 10.27
N VAL A 252 -15.78 -12.67 11.40
CA VAL A 252 -14.83 -11.62 11.77
C VAL A 252 -13.61 -12.34 12.35
N HIS A 253 -12.58 -12.59 11.53
CA HIS A 253 -11.23 -12.77 12.08
C HIS A 253 -11.02 -11.58 13.02
N THR A 254 -10.85 -11.85 14.30
CA THR A 254 -10.57 -10.83 15.31
C THR A 254 -9.20 -10.23 14.98
N LEU A 255 -9.20 -9.24 14.08
CA LEU A 255 -8.01 -8.51 13.67
C LEU A 255 -7.37 -7.94 14.93
N SER A 256 -6.09 -8.24 15.12
CA SER A 256 -5.36 -7.83 16.30
C SER A 256 -5.33 -6.29 16.39
N PRO A 257 -5.40 -5.70 17.60
CA PRO A 257 -5.38 -4.25 17.78
C PRO A 257 -4.18 -3.56 17.12
N GLN A 258 -3.06 -4.26 16.94
CA GLN A 258 -1.87 -3.73 16.29
C GLN A 258 -2.06 -3.40 14.81
N ARG A 259 -2.95 -4.10 14.07
CA ARG A 259 -3.17 -3.80 12.65
C ARG A 259 -3.88 -2.45 12.42
N SER A 260 -4.43 -1.84 13.47
CA SER A 260 -5.01 -0.49 13.40
C SER A 260 -3.99 0.63 13.10
N ASN A 261 -2.68 0.32 13.04
CA ASN A 261 -1.61 1.26 12.70
C ASN A 261 -0.98 1.02 11.32
N THR A 262 -1.60 0.22 10.43
CA THR A 262 -1.09 0.08 9.06
C THR A 262 -1.24 1.38 8.26
N THR A 263 -0.49 1.52 7.17
CA THR A 263 -0.59 2.67 6.26
C THR A 263 -2.02 2.88 5.75
N LEU A 264 -2.78 1.80 5.57
CA LEU A 264 -4.21 1.85 5.21
C LEU A 264 -5.03 2.61 6.27
N HIS A 265 -4.83 2.30 7.55
CA HIS A 265 -5.51 2.98 8.65
C HIS A 265 -5.06 4.43 8.80
N VAL A 266 -3.77 4.72 8.59
CA VAL A 266 -3.27 6.10 8.59
C VAL A 266 -3.92 6.91 7.46
N CYS A 267 -4.03 6.34 6.26
CA CYS A 267 -4.72 6.96 5.13
C CYS A 267 -6.19 7.27 5.46
N TRP A 268 -6.87 6.34 6.14
CA TRP A 268 -8.23 6.54 6.65
C TRP A 268 -8.32 7.70 7.63
N HIS A 269 -7.48 7.72 8.66
CA HIS A 269 -7.59 8.73 9.70
C HIS A 269 -7.08 10.11 9.30
N ARG A 270 -6.30 10.22 8.22
CA ARG A 270 -5.68 11.47 7.77
C ARG A 270 -6.25 12.00 6.46
N ASN A 271 -7.24 11.33 5.86
CA ASN A 271 -7.77 11.69 4.54
C ASN A 271 -6.64 11.91 3.52
N THR A 272 -5.74 10.95 3.42
CA THR A 272 -4.59 10.99 2.50
C THR A 272 -4.55 9.73 1.65
N SER A 273 -3.70 9.76 0.64
CA SER A 273 -3.40 8.63 -0.22
C SER A 273 -1.90 8.33 -0.23
N VAL A 274 -1.56 7.06 -0.51
CA VAL A 274 -0.21 6.52 -0.63
C VAL A 274 -0.19 5.56 -1.81
N SER A 275 0.78 5.72 -2.70
CA SER A 275 1.02 4.85 -3.85
C SER A 275 2.07 3.78 -3.56
N LEU A 276 2.15 2.75 -4.41
CA LEU A 276 3.26 1.80 -4.38
C LEU A 276 4.62 2.52 -4.57
N GLU A 277 4.66 3.54 -5.43
CA GLU A 277 5.86 4.36 -5.65
C GLU A 277 6.26 5.14 -4.39
N ASP A 278 5.30 5.66 -3.64
CA ASP A 278 5.56 6.31 -2.36
C ASP A 278 6.21 5.33 -1.38
N SER A 279 5.71 4.09 -1.32
CA SER A 279 6.29 3.05 -0.45
C SER A 279 7.72 2.68 -0.86
N LEU A 280 7.97 2.53 -2.17
CA LEU A 280 9.32 2.27 -2.69
C LEU A 280 10.27 3.43 -2.39
N THR A 281 9.80 4.67 -2.58
CA THR A 281 10.56 5.88 -2.23
C THR A 281 10.83 5.97 -0.74
N CYS A 282 9.85 5.63 0.11
CA CYS A 282 10.04 5.56 1.55
C CYS A 282 11.09 4.51 1.94
N SER A 283 11.14 3.37 1.24
CA SER A 283 12.13 2.32 1.51
C SER A 283 13.57 2.76 1.23
N GLN A 284 13.76 3.63 0.24
CA GLN A 284 15.06 4.23 -0.09
C GLN A 284 15.49 5.28 0.94
N ASN A 285 14.53 5.96 1.58
CA ASN A 285 14.76 7.01 2.55
C ASN A 285 14.74 6.53 4.01
N GLN A 286 14.99 5.24 4.25
CA GLN A 286 15.13 4.70 5.59
C GLN A 286 16.34 5.32 6.31
N LEU A 287 16.15 5.67 7.58
CA LEU A 287 17.18 6.30 8.40
C LEU A 287 17.11 5.79 9.83
N SER A 288 18.25 5.72 10.50
CA SER A 288 18.31 5.48 11.94
C SER A 288 19.43 6.29 12.57
N GLY A 289 19.22 6.78 13.78
CA GLY A 289 20.20 7.63 14.45
C GLY A 289 19.70 8.24 15.75
N TYR A 290 20.61 8.90 16.47
CA TYR A 290 20.26 9.61 17.69
C TYR A 290 19.67 10.99 17.39
N LEU A 291 18.64 11.36 18.15
CA LEU A 291 18.12 12.72 18.18
C LEU A 291 17.72 13.13 19.60
N LEU A 292 17.54 14.43 19.80
CA LEU A 292 16.94 14.98 21.00
C LEU A 292 15.47 15.32 20.72
N ARG A 293 14.57 14.86 21.58
CA ARG A 293 13.14 15.17 21.52
C ARG A 293 12.68 15.81 22.82
N LYS A 294 11.95 16.92 22.74
CA LYS A 294 11.23 17.51 23.86
C LYS A 294 9.73 17.25 23.70
N PHE A 295 9.10 16.65 24.70
CA PHE A 295 7.65 16.49 24.73
C PHE A 295 7.00 17.74 25.32
N LYS A 296 5.76 18.04 24.94
CA LYS A 296 5.01 19.21 25.45
C LYS A 296 4.98 19.25 27.00
N ASN A 297 4.93 18.08 27.63
CA ASN A 297 4.81 17.93 29.08
C ASN A 297 6.10 17.42 29.75
N SER A 298 7.25 17.41 29.06
CA SER A 298 8.52 16.97 29.67
C SER A 298 9.37 18.15 30.15
N ASN A 299 9.98 18.01 31.32
CA ASN A 299 10.84 19.03 31.93
C ASN A 299 12.19 19.24 31.21
N GLY A 300 12.47 18.52 30.11
CA GLY A 300 13.74 18.62 29.38
C GLY A 300 13.75 17.86 28.05
N TRP A 301 14.90 17.95 27.37
CA TRP A 301 15.21 17.20 26.16
C TRP A 301 15.59 15.75 26.52
N GLN A 302 15.04 14.79 25.76
CA GLN A 302 15.36 13.38 25.91
C GLN A 302 16.17 12.92 24.70
N LYS A 303 17.33 12.28 24.95
CA LYS A 303 18.11 11.60 23.91
C LYS A 303 17.47 10.25 23.62
N LEU A 304 17.08 10.04 22.37
CA LEU A 304 16.41 8.82 21.90
C LEU A 304 17.09 8.33 20.62
N PHE A 305 17.12 7.01 20.45
CA PHE A 305 17.48 6.40 19.18
C PHE A 305 16.22 6.28 18.32
N LEU A 306 16.26 6.85 17.13
CA LEU A 306 15.17 6.89 16.18
C LEU A 306 15.41 5.87 15.06
N VAL A 307 14.37 5.17 14.66
CA VAL A 307 14.29 4.45 13.38
C VAL A 307 13.14 5.03 12.56
N PHE A 308 13.43 5.48 11.34
CA PHE A 308 12.43 5.92 10.37
C PHE A 308 12.29 4.87 9.27
N THR A 309 11.09 4.28 9.16
CA THR A 309 10.74 3.27 8.16
C THR A 309 9.22 3.21 7.99
N ASN A 310 8.73 2.84 6.80
CA ASN A 310 7.30 2.67 6.50
C ASN A 310 6.45 3.89 6.93
N PHE A 311 6.91 5.10 6.61
CA PHE A 311 6.29 6.38 6.97
C PHE A 311 6.15 6.64 8.48
N CYS A 312 6.82 5.85 9.33
CA CYS A 312 6.68 5.88 10.77
C CYS A 312 8.02 6.15 11.47
N LEU A 313 7.94 6.89 12.59
CA LEU A 313 9.05 7.15 13.50
C LEU A 313 8.93 6.24 14.73
N PHE A 314 9.89 5.34 14.88
CA PHE A 314 10.02 4.46 16.05
C PHE A 314 11.08 5.00 16.99
N PHE A 315 10.74 5.09 18.28
CA PHE A 315 11.61 5.67 19.31
C PHE A 315 12.07 4.60 20.30
N TYR A 316 13.37 4.50 20.50
CA TYR A 316 14.03 3.58 21.41
C TYR A 316 14.88 4.34 22.43
N LYS A 317 14.99 3.80 23.64
CA LYS A 317 15.88 4.36 24.68
C LYS A 317 17.36 4.19 24.32
N THR A 318 17.69 3.06 23.67
CA THR A 318 19.06 2.65 23.32
C THR A 318 19.08 2.06 21.91
N PHE A 319 20.24 2.05 21.26
CA PHE A 319 20.43 1.35 19.98
C PHE A 319 20.49 -0.18 20.14
N GLN A 320 20.83 -0.65 21.34
CA GLN A 320 20.82 -2.06 21.69
C GLN A 320 19.43 -2.49 22.12
N VAL A 321 18.98 -3.63 21.58
CA VAL A 321 17.83 -4.38 22.09
C VAL A 321 18.36 -5.20 23.27
N SER A 322 18.04 -4.76 24.49
CA SER A 322 18.30 -5.52 25.73
C SER A 322 17.29 -6.62 25.94
#